data_AF-A0A7S0ME09-F1
#
_entry.id   AF-A0A7S0ME09-F1
#
_cell.length_a   1.000
_cell.length_b   1.000
_cell.length_c   1.000
_cell.angle_alpha   90.00
_cell.angle_beta   90.00
_cell.angle_gamma   90.00
#
_symmetry.space_group_name_H-M   'P 1'
#
loop_
_entity.id
_entity.type
_entity.pdbx_description
1 polymer ?
#
loop_
_entity_poly.entity_id
_entity_poly.type
_entity_poly.pdbx_seq_one_letter_code
_entity_poly.pdbx_strand_id
1 'polypeptide(L)'
;MTEETKNRSFSLIAHDRTVSLVARSVDVCKTWAKALKILLEMSRNVGVDYYIGRNGFSMYLQEQWNRADTDRSGVIDPDELFEVMRKMNINLNKSLVKKMIAKHKVDHSIAGLNLEEFTLVFKELFSDRPEVFDIFSDIEKMPRDTAKGRRASAELVKRARLTAEDFRFFHNTFQRGEDEPEMTLEQAQEEMRAYTEDEELGALEFAQYLDDDKNSIFDPQRRAAGAGSPVDKYMSYPLSHYWINSSHNTYLTSDQLQGLSSSDQYTSVLQNGCRCVELDCWDGEKGSPAGNPGDEPVITHGHTMCTKIFFRDVIRTVKSRAFGPPANNPYPVVLSIEMHCSAAFQERMYEICVAELGEMLYLLPPDCAGMDRLPSPHELR
;
A
#
# COMPACT_ATOMS: atom_id res chain seq x y z
N MET A 1 -7.04 4.35 -35.66
CA MET A 1 -7.03 3.08 -34.91
C MET A 1 -8.39 2.42 -35.08
N THR A 2 -8.47 1.17 -35.52
CA THR A 2 -9.75 0.47 -35.73
C THR A 2 -10.40 0.14 -34.38
N GLU A 3 -11.73 0.03 -34.35
CA GLU A 3 -12.50 -0.42 -33.17
C GLU A 3 -11.97 -1.76 -32.63
N GLU A 4 -11.59 -2.66 -33.54
CA GLU A 4 -11.00 -3.95 -33.19
C GLU A 4 -9.66 -3.79 -32.43
N THR A 5 -8.81 -2.86 -32.85
CA THR A 5 -7.53 -2.59 -32.16
C THR A 5 -7.77 -1.96 -30.79
N LYS A 6 -8.75 -1.05 -30.65
CA LYS A 6 -9.12 -0.47 -29.34
C LYS A 6 -9.48 -1.55 -28.34
N ASN A 7 -10.33 -2.49 -28.73
CA ASN A 7 -10.82 -3.56 -27.86
C ASN A 7 -9.76 -4.61 -27.49
N ARG A 8 -8.60 -4.58 -28.14
CA ARG A 8 -7.45 -5.46 -27.87
C ARG A 8 -6.30 -4.74 -27.18
N SER A 9 -6.41 -3.43 -26.94
CA SER A 9 -5.32 -2.63 -26.38
C SER A 9 -5.50 -2.39 -24.88
N PHE A 10 -4.41 -2.37 -24.15
CA PHE A 10 -4.37 -1.96 -22.74
C PHE A 10 -3.05 -1.27 -22.44
N SER A 11 -3.04 -0.42 -21.41
CA SER A 11 -1.84 0.30 -20.98
C SER A 11 -1.54 0.00 -19.52
N LEU A 12 -0.25 -0.18 -19.23
CA LEU A 12 0.30 -0.25 -17.89
C LEU A 12 0.86 1.12 -17.55
N ILE A 13 0.40 1.69 -16.44
CA ILE A 13 0.85 3.00 -15.97
C ILE A 13 1.55 2.77 -14.64
N ALA A 14 2.83 3.07 -14.59
CA ALA A 14 3.66 2.93 -13.39
C ALA A 14 4.47 4.22 -13.19
N HIS A 15 4.12 4.99 -12.16
CA HIS A 15 4.66 6.33 -11.88
C HIS A 15 4.64 7.24 -13.12
N ASP A 16 5.80 7.48 -13.72
CA ASP A 16 6.05 8.35 -14.87
C ASP A 16 6.08 7.61 -16.21
N ARG A 17 5.91 6.29 -16.22
CA ARG A 17 6.04 5.45 -17.42
C ARG A 17 4.73 4.80 -17.80
N THR A 18 4.37 4.94 -19.07
CA THR A 18 3.24 4.25 -19.69
C THR A 18 3.75 3.25 -20.72
N VAL A 19 3.33 1.99 -20.59
CA VAL A 19 3.59 0.94 -21.58
C VAL A 19 2.25 0.53 -22.19
N SER A 20 2.06 0.84 -23.48
CA SER A 20 0.85 0.48 -24.22
C SER A 20 1.07 -0.78 -25.03
N LEU A 21 0.19 -1.77 -24.85
CA LEU A 21 0.29 -3.10 -25.44
C LEU A 21 -0.98 -3.42 -26.23
N VAL A 22 -0.82 -4.18 -27.31
CA VAL A 22 -1.94 -4.71 -28.12
C VAL A 22 -1.93 -6.22 -28.04
N ALA A 23 -2.96 -6.80 -27.43
CA ALA A 23 -3.12 -8.24 -27.31
C ALA A 23 -3.49 -8.88 -28.66
N ARG A 24 -3.20 -10.18 -28.80
CA ARG A 24 -3.56 -10.98 -29.99
C ARG A 24 -5.07 -11.19 -30.16
N SER A 25 -5.85 -11.10 -29.08
CA SER A 25 -7.31 -11.18 -29.07
C SER A 25 -7.91 -10.40 -27.89
N VAL A 26 -9.21 -10.12 -27.96
CA VAL A 26 -9.95 -9.43 -26.89
C VAL A 26 -9.92 -10.23 -25.59
N ASP A 27 -10.06 -11.56 -25.67
CA ASP A 27 -10.04 -12.43 -24.48
C ASP A 27 -8.68 -12.41 -23.78
N VAL A 28 -7.59 -12.37 -24.56
CA VAL A 28 -6.23 -12.26 -24.01
C VAL A 28 -6.04 -10.90 -23.34
N CYS A 29 -6.54 -9.81 -23.94
CA CYS A 29 -6.53 -8.48 -23.32
C CYS A 29 -7.25 -8.48 -21.97
N LYS A 30 -8.48 -9.00 -21.93
CA LYS A 30 -9.28 -9.10 -20.69
C LYS A 30 -8.60 -9.97 -19.63
N THR A 31 -7.99 -11.09 -20.05
CA THR A 31 -7.28 -12.00 -19.14
C THR A 31 -6.07 -11.32 -18.50
N TRP A 32 -5.23 -10.64 -19.31
CA TRP A 32 -4.10 -9.87 -18.81
C TRP A 32 -4.55 -8.76 -17.87
N ALA A 33 -5.56 -7.97 -18.25
CA ALA A 33 -6.08 -6.89 -17.42
C ALA A 33 -6.62 -7.40 -16.08
N LYS A 34 -7.30 -8.55 -16.07
CA LYS A 34 -7.79 -9.19 -14.84
C LYS A 34 -6.64 -9.71 -13.98
N ALA A 35 -5.70 -10.45 -14.56
CA ALA A 35 -4.55 -11.01 -13.84
C ALA A 35 -3.67 -9.92 -13.22
N LEU A 36 -3.39 -8.85 -13.96
CA LEU A 36 -2.59 -7.73 -13.46
C LEU A 36 -3.31 -6.94 -12.37
N LYS A 37 -4.63 -6.77 -12.45
CA LYS A 37 -5.43 -6.19 -11.36
C LYS A 37 -5.35 -7.05 -10.10
N ILE A 38 -5.50 -8.37 -10.24
CA ILE A 38 -5.34 -9.31 -9.13
C ILE A 38 -3.93 -9.21 -8.55
N LEU A 39 -2.88 -9.20 -9.37
CA LEU A 39 -1.51 -9.06 -8.90
C LEU A 39 -1.25 -7.72 -8.19
N LEU A 40 -1.87 -6.63 -8.66
CA LEU A 40 -1.79 -5.32 -8.01
C LEU A 40 -2.55 -5.30 -6.67
N GLU A 41 -3.75 -5.88 -6.61
CA GLU A 41 -4.54 -6.03 -5.38
C GLU A 41 -3.80 -6.94 -4.39
N MET A 42 -3.26 -8.06 -4.87
CA MET A 42 -2.37 -8.91 -4.10
C MET A 42 -1.19 -8.08 -3.60
N SER A 43 -0.39 -7.43 -4.46
CA SER A 43 0.77 -6.64 -4.01
C SER A 43 0.46 -5.53 -3.00
N ARG A 44 -0.77 -5.01 -2.97
CA ARG A 44 -1.20 -3.96 -2.03
C ARG A 44 -1.70 -4.52 -0.71
N ASN A 45 -2.45 -5.62 -0.74
CA ASN A 45 -2.79 -6.37 0.47
C ASN A 45 -1.55 -7.04 1.06
N VAL A 46 -0.57 -7.37 0.21
CA VAL A 46 0.71 -8.00 0.51
C VAL A 46 1.81 -6.98 0.82
N GLY A 47 1.47 -5.67 0.82
CA GLY A 47 2.41 -4.58 1.09
C GLY A 47 2.96 -4.56 2.52
N VAL A 48 2.49 -5.47 3.38
CA VAL A 48 3.02 -5.72 4.71
C VAL A 48 3.13 -7.26 4.93
N ASP A 49 2.08 -8.03 4.61
CA ASP A 49 2.04 -9.50 4.78
C ASP A 49 3.16 -10.33 4.07
N TYR A 50 3.81 -9.83 3.00
CA TYR A 50 4.85 -10.61 2.29
C TYR A 50 6.10 -10.86 3.12
N TYR A 51 6.40 -9.96 4.05
CA TYR A 51 7.64 -10.00 4.84
C TYR A 51 7.40 -10.47 6.29
N ILE A 52 6.14 -10.64 6.69
CA ILE A 52 5.71 -10.34 8.07
C ILE A 52 4.88 -11.51 8.65
N GLY A 53 5.40 -12.72 8.53
CA GLY A 53 4.80 -13.90 9.17
C GLY A 53 5.66 -15.15 9.05
N ARG A 54 5.26 -16.25 9.68
CA ARG A 54 5.96 -17.57 9.68
C ARG A 54 6.38 -18.04 8.28
N ASN A 55 5.64 -17.63 7.24
CA ASN A 55 5.97 -17.87 5.83
C ASN A 55 6.75 -16.73 5.16
N GLY A 56 6.68 -15.49 5.63
CA GLY A 56 7.32 -14.31 5.02
C GLY A 56 8.84 -14.40 4.99
N PHE A 57 9.48 -14.75 6.11
CA PHE A 57 10.94 -14.98 6.11
C PHE A 57 11.33 -16.18 5.24
N SER A 58 10.56 -17.28 5.27
CA SER A 58 10.83 -18.45 4.43
C SER A 58 10.64 -18.17 2.93
N MET A 59 9.63 -17.38 2.56
CA MET A 59 9.35 -16.94 1.19
C MET A 59 10.38 -15.92 0.72
N TYR A 60 10.78 -15.00 1.60
CA TYR A 60 11.88 -14.08 1.36
C TYR A 60 13.18 -14.83 1.08
N LEU A 61 13.53 -15.82 1.93
CA LEU A 61 14.70 -16.66 1.71
C LEU A 61 14.59 -17.47 0.43
N GLN A 62 13.40 -17.99 0.10
CA GLN A 62 13.16 -18.66 -1.18
C GLN A 62 13.34 -17.71 -2.37
N GLU A 63 12.92 -16.45 -2.25
CA GLU A 63 13.14 -15.43 -3.28
C GLU A 63 14.61 -15.05 -3.41
N GLN A 64 15.34 -14.91 -2.30
CA GLN A 64 16.78 -14.66 -2.33
C GLN A 64 17.53 -15.87 -2.90
N TRP A 65 17.12 -17.09 -2.57
CA TRP A 65 17.62 -18.32 -3.17
C TRP A 65 17.43 -18.29 -4.70
N ASN A 66 16.21 -18.03 -5.17
CA ASN A 66 15.90 -17.96 -6.59
C ASN A 66 16.65 -16.82 -7.31
N ARG A 67 17.00 -15.74 -6.59
CA ARG A 67 17.82 -14.64 -7.11
C ARG A 67 19.31 -14.96 -7.13
N ALA A 68 19.77 -15.78 -6.19
CA ALA A 68 21.16 -16.17 -6.03
C ALA A 68 21.53 -17.28 -7.03
N ASP A 69 20.65 -18.28 -7.22
CA ASP A 69 20.83 -19.42 -8.15
C ASP A 69 20.61 -18.96 -9.60
N THR A 70 21.57 -18.21 -10.10
CA THR A 70 21.49 -17.56 -11.41
C THR A 70 21.64 -18.56 -12.55
N ASP A 71 22.41 -19.62 -12.32
CA ASP A 71 22.64 -20.69 -13.29
C ASP A 71 21.61 -21.84 -13.19
N ARG A 72 20.71 -21.80 -12.19
CA ARG A 72 19.68 -22.81 -11.91
C ARG A 72 20.27 -24.19 -11.63
N SER A 73 21.46 -24.23 -11.06
CA SER A 73 22.14 -25.46 -10.65
C SER A 73 21.48 -26.10 -9.42
N GLY A 74 20.63 -25.37 -8.69
CA GLY A 74 20.02 -25.82 -7.45
C GLY A 74 20.99 -25.84 -6.27
N VAL A 75 22.16 -25.20 -6.41
CA VAL A 75 23.16 -25.00 -5.35
C VAL A 75 23.74 -23.60 -5.47
N ILE A 76 24.05 -22.96 -4.34
CA ILE A 76 24.62 -21.60 -4.34
C ILE A 76 26.14 -21.65 -4.16
N ASP A 77 26.86 -21.10 -5.11
CA ASP A 77 28.33 -20.99 -5.04
C ASP A 77 28.80 -19.71 -4.29
N PRO A 78 30.11 -19.57 -3.99
CA PRO A 78 30.63 -18.40 -3.30
C PRO A 78 30.47 -17.05 -4.01
N ASP A 79 30.50 -17.04 -5.35
CA ASP A 79 30.33 -15.82 -6.13
C ASP A 79 28.83 -15.44 -6.22
N GLU A 80 27.95 -16.42 -6.35
CA GLU A 80 26.49 -16.23 -6.29
C GLU A 80 26.03 -15.71 -4.92
N LEU A 81 26.54 -16.31 -3.83
CA LEU A 81 26.27 -15.84 -2.48
C LEU A 81 26.80 -14.41 -2.27
N PHE A 82 27.98 -14.10 -2.78
CA PHE A 82 28.55 -12.75 -2.68
C PHE A 82 27.68 -11.71 -3.42
N GLU A 83 27.21 -12.04 -4.62
CA GLU A 83 26.40 -11.14 -5.43
C GLU A 83 25.00 -10.90 -4.85
N VAL A 84 24.33 -11.92 -4.32
CA VAL A 84 23.02 -11.72 -3.67
C VAL A 84 23.15 -10.85 -2.41
N MET A 85 24.20 -11.07 -1.60
CA MET A 85 24.47 -10.25 -0.41
C MET A 85 24.71 -8.79 -0.77
N ARG A 86 25.48 -8.53 -1.83
CA ARG A 86 25.72 -7.17 -2.34
C ARG A 86 24.42 -6.52 -2.83
N LYS A 87 23.56 -7.24 -3.55
CA LYS A 87 22.25 -6.74 -4.01
C LYS A 87 21.31 -6.41 -2.84
N MET A 88 21.46 -7.12 -1.73
CA MET A 88 20.75 -6.84 -0.47
C MET A 88 21.38 -5.70 0.34
N ASN A 89 22.36 -5.00 -0.23
CA ASN A 89 23.10 -3.92 0.43
C ASN A 89 23.88 -4.38 1.68
N ILE A 90 24.23 -5.67 1.74
CA ILE A 90 25.06 -6.25 2.80
C ILE A 90 26.51 -6.29 2.29
N ASN A 91 27.35 -5.45 2.89
CA ASN A 91 28.72 -5.27 2.43
C ASN A 91 29.67 -6.29 3.07
N LEU A 92 29.68 -7.52 2.55
CA LEU A 92 30.60 -8.59 2.96
C LEU A 92 31.80 -8.64 2.02
N ASN A 93 32.97 -9.03 2.54
CA ASN A 93 34.11 -9.36 1.68
C ASN A 93 34.07 -10.84 1.27
N LYS A 94 34.70 -11.19 0.14
CA LYS A 94 34.74 -12.57 -0.37
C LYS A 94 35.34 -13.59 0.62
N SER A 95 36.22 -13.15 1.52
CA SER A 95 36.82 -14.02 2.55
C SER A 95 35.78 -14.43 3.61
N LEU A 96 34.93 -13.49 4.03
CA LEU A 96 33.86 -13.75 4.98
C LEU A 96 32.78 -14.65 4.38
N VAL A 97 32.42 -14.45 3.10
CA VAL A 97 31.49 -15.33 2.37
C VAL A 97 32.02 -16.77 2.33
N LYS A 98 33.29 -16.98 1.99
CA LYS A 98 33.92 -18.31 2.01
C LYS A 98 33.92 -18.95 3.41
N LYS A 99 34.13 -18.15 4.46
CA LYS A 99 34.04 -18.63 5.85
C LYS A 99 32.62 -19.03 6.23
N MET A 100 31.61 -18.25 5.83
CA MET A 100 30.20 -18.55 6.10
C MET A 100 29.77 -19.84 5.40
N ILE A 101 30.16 -20.03 4.13
CA ILE A 101 29.92 -21.29 3.40
C ILE A 101 30.60 -22.45 4.11
N ALA A 102 31.90 -22.34 4.42
CA ALA A 102 32.64 -23.40 5.07
C ALA A 102 32.09 -23.78 6.45
N LYS A 103 31.45 -22.83 7.15
CA LYS A 103 30.87 -23.04 8.48
C LYS A 103 29.53 -23.80 8.42
N HIS A 104 28.68 -23.48 7.46
CA HIS A 104 27.31 -24.01 7.36
C HIS A 104 27.14 -25.16 6.37
N LYS A 105 28.18 -25.48 5.61
CA LYS A 105 28.19 -26.61 4.70
C LYS A 105 28.31 -27.93 5.48
N VAL A 106 27.24 -28.70 5.46
CA VAL A 106 27.11 -30.02 6.10
C VAL A 106 27.17 -31.11 5.04
N ASP A 107 26.54 -30.91 3.87
CA ASP A 107 26.62 -31.81 2.73
C ASP A 107 27.83 -31.46 1.86
N HIS A 108 28.91 -32.23 2.04
CA HIS A 108 30.13 -32.10 1.24
C HIS A 108 30.07 -32.84 -0.10
N SER A 109 28.98 -33.53 -0.44
CA SER A 109 28.81 -34.20 -1.73
C SER A 109 28.50 -33.22 -2.87
N ILE A 110 27.96 -32.05 -2.54
CA ILE A 110 27.68 -30.95 -3.47
C ILE A 110 28.73 -29.84 -3.35
N ALA A 111 29.00 -29.08 -4.42
CA ALA A 111 30.05 -28.06 -4.42
C ALA A 111 29.62 -26.73 -3.77
N GLY A 112 28.33 -26.42 -3.76
CA GLY A 112 27.74 -25.18 -3.21
C GLY A 112 26.86 -25.43 -1.97
N LEU A 113 26.13 -24.43 -1.52
CA LEU A 113 25.12 -24.56 -0.46
C LEU A 113 23.82 -25.10 -1.04
N ASN A 114 23.17 -26.05 -0.36
CA ASN A 114 21.76 -26.34 -0.61
C ASN A 114 20.84 -25.31 0.10
N LEU A 115 19.53 -25.39 -0.12
CA LEU A 115 18.55 -24.43 0.42
C LEU A 115 18.55 -24.37 1.95
N GLU A 116 18.75 -25.51 2.62
CA GLU A 116 18.79 -25.59 4.08
C GLU A 116 20.06 -24.91 4.62
N GLU A 117 21.21 -25.18 4.02
CA GLU A 117 22.50 -24.58 4.39
C GLU A 117 22.53 -23.07 4.10
N PHE A 118 21.95 -22.64 2.97
CA PHE A 118 21.76 -21.24 2.64
C PHE A 118 20.86 -20.52 3.65
N THR A 119 19.79 -21.18 4.08
CA THR A 119 18.91 -20.66 5.14
C THR A 119 19.67 -20.44 6.44
N LEU A 120 20.59 -21.35 6.81
CA LEU A 120 21.41 -21.20 8.02
C LEU A 120 22.39 -20.01 7.92
N VAL A 121 23.01 -19.80 6.76
CA VAL A 121 23.88 -18.63 6.50
C VAL A 121 23.12 -17.33 6.72
N PHE A 122 21.92 -17.21 6.15
CA PHE A 122 21.09 -16.02 6.28
C PHE A 122 20.54 -15.85 7.70
N LYS A 123 20.14 -16.94 8.37
CA LYS A 123 19.75 -16.89 9.78
C LYS A 123 20.87 -16.33 10.64
N GLU A 124 22.13 -16.78 10.48
CA GLU A 124 23.25 -16.22 11.24
C GLU A 124 23.45 -14.73 10.94
N LEU A 125 23.40 -14.35 9.66
CA LEU A 125 23.60 -12.96 9.24
C LEU A 125 22.55 -12.01 9.82
N PHE A 126 21.28 -12.43 9.80
CA PHE A 126 20.18 -11.65 10.36
C PHE A 126 20.04 -11.78 11.87
N SER A 127 20.69 -12.77 12.49
CA SER A 127 20.73 -12.90 13.94
C SER A 127 21.72 -11.93 14.57
N ASP A 128 22.67 -11.33 13.84
CA ASP A 128 23.65 -10.39 14.40
C ASP A 128 23.08 -8.97 14.55
N ARG A 129 22.08 -8.83 15.43
CA ARG A 129 21.34 -7.59 15.70
C ARG A 129 21.58 -7.16 17.16
N PRO A 130 22.68 -6.43 17.46
CA PRO A 130 23.06 -6.06 18.83
C PRO A 130 21.94 -5.34 19.58
N GLU A 131 21.16 -4.51 18.91
CA GLU A 131 20.01 -3.80 19.49
C GLU A 131 18.87 -4.74 19.89
N VAL A 132 18.62 -5.80 19.11
CA VAL A 132 17.61 -6.81 19.47
C VAL A 132 18.12 -7.63 20.65
N PHE A 133 19.40 -7.95 20.68
CA PHE A 133 20.02 -8.62 21.82
C PHE A 133 19.96 -7.80 23.10
N ASP A 134 20.15 -6.48 23.03
CA ASP A 134 20.06 -5.60 24.19
C ASP A 134 18.63 -5.61 24.76
N ILE A 135 17.61 -5.46 23.91
CA ILE A 135 16.19 -5.55 24.31
C ILE A 135 15.90 -6.92 24.91
N PHE A 136 16.28 -8.00 24.22
CA PHE A 136 16.07 -9.38 24.65
C PHE A 136 16.72 -9.66 26.01
N SER A 137 17.97 -9.20 26.20
CA SER A 137 18.70 -9.35 27.45
C SER A 137 18.08 -8.52 28.58
N ASP A 138 17.51 -7.36 28.27
CA ASP A 138 16.90 -6.50 29.28
C ASP A 138 15.57 -7.07 29.76
N ILE A 139 14.81 -7.75 28.90
CA ILE A 139 13.63 -8.54 29.30
C ILE A 139 14.04 -9.66 30.27
N GLU A 140 15.12 -10.41 29.97
CA GLU A 140 15.63 -11.47 30.86
C GLU A 140 16.11 -10.93 32.22
N LYS A 141 16.71 -9.74 32.23
CA LYS A 141 17.26 -9.10 33.45
C LYS A 141 16.20 -8.42 34.32
N MET A 142 14.96 -8.28 33.84
CA MET A 142 13.92 -7.58 34.60
C MET A 142 13.59 -8.36 35.89
N PRO A 143 13.46 -7.67 37.03
CA PRO A 143 13.28 -8.31 38.32
C PRO A 143 11.95 -9.07 38.34
N ARG A 144 12.04 -10.39 38.20
CA ARG A 144 11.06 -11.31 38.78
C ARG A 144 11.12 -11.15 40.29
N ASP A 145 10.03 -11.39 40.98
CA ASP A 145 9.85 -11.08 42.42
C ASP A 145 10.73 -11.91 43.39
N THR A 146 12.02 -12.14 43.09
CA THR A 146 13.02 -12.71 43.99
C THR A 146 14.41 -12.15 43.73
N ALA A 147 15.07 -11.81 44.84
CA ALA A 147 16.41 -11.25 44.91
C ALA A 147 17.49 -12.15 44.26
N LYS A 148 18.19 -11.61 43.25
CA LYS A 148 19.67 -11.48 43.17
C LYS A 148 20.08 -11.16 41.73
N GLY A 149 20.40 -9.89 41.48
CA GLY A 149 20.98 -9.46 40.21
C GLY A 149 22.39 -10.02 39.99
N ARG A 150 22.58 -10.69 38.85
CA ARG A 150 23.89 -10.87 38.21
C ARG A 150 23.73 -10.64 36.71
N ARG A 151 24.65 -9.85 36.13
CA ARG A 151 24.77 -9.66 34.68
C ARG A 151 25.30 -10.93 34.03
N ALA A 152 24.65 -11.38 32.95
CA ALA A 152 25.13 -12.45 32.08
C ALA A 152 26.06 -11.89 30.97
N SER A 153 27.02 -12.71 30.54
CA SER A 153 27.96 -12.43 29.43
C SER A 153 27.27 -12.61 28.07
N ALA A 154 27.76 -11.94 27.01
CA ALA A 154 27.27 -12.04 25.63
C ALA A 154 27.20 -13.47 25.07
N GLU A 155 27.98 -14.40 25.63
CA GLU A 155 27.96 -15.82 25.25
C GLU A 155 26.82 -16.62 25.93
N LEU A 156 26.32 -16.15 27.08
CA LEU A 156 25.12 -16.70 27.74
C LEU A 156 23.83 -16.26 27.04
N VAL A 157 23.80 -15.04 26.51
CA VAL A 157 22.62 -14.45 25.84
C VAL A 157 22.27 -15.18 24.53
N LYS A 158 23.26 -15.75 23.81
CA LYS A 158 22.98 -16.62 22.64
C LYS A 158 22.20 -17.90 22.99
N ARG A 159 22.19 -18.29 24.27
CA ARG A 159 21.40 -19.42 24.80
C ARG A 159 20.17 -18.97 25.59
N ALA A 160 19.97 -17.67 25.75
CA ALA A 160 18.82 -17.14 26.46
C ALA A 160 17.54 -17.44 25.64
N ARG A 161 16.47 -17.65 26.39
CA ARG A 161 15.18 -18.15 25.93
C ARG A 161 14.11 -17.38 26.69
N LEU A 162 13.19 -16.74 25.96
CA LEU A 162 12.03 -16.09 26.57
C LEU A 162 10.92 -17.13 26.71
N THR A 163 10.43 -17.27 27.93
CA THR A 163 9.24 -18.06 28.23
C THR A 163 7.98 -17.28 27.85
N ALA A 164 6.82 -17.94 27.86
CA ALA A 164 5.53 -17.26 27.69
C ALA A 164 5.26 -16.18 28.75
N GLU A 165 5.80 -16.32 29.97
CA GLU A 165 5.68 -15.27 30.97
C GLU A 165 6.52 -14.04 30.61
N ASP A 166 7.72 -14.24 30.08
CA ASP A 166 8.60 -13.16 29.65
C ASP A 166 8.02 -12.42 28.44
N PHE A 167 7.49 -13.15 27.46
CA PHE A 167 6.82 -12.59 26.30
C PHE A 167 5.56 -11.80 26.69
N ARG A 168 4.70 -12.38 27.56
CA ARG A 168 3.52 -11.69 28.09
C ARG A 168 3.89 -10.40 28.81
N PHE A 169 4.92 -10.44 29.65
CA PHE A 169 5.42 -9.27 30.37
C PHE A 169 5.90 -8.20 29.38
N PHE A 170 6.72 -8.58 28.41
CA PHE A 170 7.20 -7.68 27.37
C PHE A 170 6.05 -7.00 26.62
N HIS A 171 5.08 -7.79 26.16
CA HIS A 171 3.91 -7.29 25.45
C HIS A 171 3.13 -6.26 26.30
N ASN A 172 2.72 -6.65 27.51
CA ASN A 172 1.88 -5.81 28.36
C ASN A 172 2.56 -4.54 28.87
N THR A 173 3.90 -4.55 28.95
CA THR A 173 4.69 -3.42 29.45
C THR A 173 5.11 -2.47 28.33
N PHE A 174 5.47 -3.00 27.16
CA PHE A 174 6.15 -2.21 26.11
C PHE A 174 5.39 -2.13 24.77
N GLN A 175 4.53 -3.09 24.44
CA GLN A 175 3.83 -3.12 23.16
C GLN A 175 2.34 -2.74 23.25
N ARG A 176 1.72 -2.98 24.41
CA ARG A 176 0.28 -2.75 24.64
C ARG A 176 -0.09 -1.27 24.58
N GLY A 177 -1.16 -0.95 23.85
CA GLY A 177 -1.78 0.39 23.89
C GLY A 177 -2.48 0.67 25.23
N GLU A 178 -2.59 1.94 25.65
CA GLU A 178 -3.18 2.30 26.96
C GLU A 178 -4.59 1.72 27.19
N ASP A 179 -5.40 1.64 26.12
CA ASP A 179 -6.80 1.19 26.15
C ASP A 179 -6.98 -0.31 25.88
N GLU A 180 -5.91 -1.06 25.63
CA GLU A 180 -5.99 -2.49 25.29
C GLU A 180 -5.99 -3.37 26.54
N PRO A 181 -6.75 -4.48 26.56
CA PRO A 181 -6.68 -5.42 27.67
C PRO A 181 -5.29 -6.06 27.79
N GLU A 182 -4.90 -6.43 29.00
CA GLU A 182 -3.67 -7.20 29.20
C GLU A 182 -3.75 -8.57 28.52
N MET A 183 -2.68 -8.95 27.84
CA MET A 183 -2.49 -10.27 27.29
C MET A 183 -2.41 -11.31 28.40
N THR A 184 -3.19 -12.38 28.27
CA THR A 184 -3.18 -13.54 29.16
C THR A 184 -2.00 -14.48 28.87
N LEU A 185 -1.70 -15.42 29.77
CA LEU A 185 -0.62 -16.39 29.53
C LEU A 185 -0.92 -17.31 28.35
N GLU A 186 -2.19 -17.73 28.23
CA GLU A 186 -2.66 -18.60 27.16
C GLU A 186 -2.55 -17.92 25.80
N GLN A 187 -2.86 -16.61 25.72
CA GLN A 187 -2.67 -15.81 24.51
C GLN A 187 -1.20 -15.68 24.13
N ALA A 188 -0.32 -15.40 25.11
CA ALA A 188 1.12 -15.33 24.88
C ALA A 188 1.68 -16.66 24.33
N GLN A 189 1.25 -17.80 24.88
CA GLN A 189 1.65 -19.13 24.39
C GLN A 189 1.16 -19.37 22.95
N GLU A 190 -0.09 -19.07 22.66
CA GLU A 190 -0.66 -19.23 21.32
C GLU A 190 0.07 -18.36 20.29
N GLU A 191 0.46 -17.16 20.68
CA GLU A 191 1.17 -16.26 19.80
C GLU A 191 2.62 -16.72 19.55
N MET A 192 3.33 -17.14 20.60
CA MET A 192 4.67 -17.71 20.49
C MET A 192 4.71 -18.97 19.64
N ARG A 193 3.65 -19.80 19.66
CA ARG A 193 3.54 -20.99 18.80
C ARG A 193 3.69 -20.67 17.33
N ALA A 194 3.53 -19.42 16.89
CA ALA A 194 3.79 -18.98 15.52
C ALA A 194 5.28 -18.90 15.16
N TYR A 195 6.20 -18.84 16.12
CA TYR A 195 7.63 -18.64 15.87
C TYR A 195 8.50 -19.80 16.37
N THR A 196 8.04 -20.55 17.38
CA THR A 196 8.79 -21.64 18.01
C THR A 196 7.93 -22.88 18.23
N GLU A 197 8.56 -24.06 18.20
CA GLU A 197 7.96 -25.33 18.64
C GLU A 197 8.40 -25.70 20.07
N ASP A 198 9.49 -25.11 20.56
CA ASP A 198 10.13 -25.44 21.84
C ASP A 198 9.50 -24.70 23.03
N GLU A 199 8.32 -24.08 22.86
CA GLU A 199 7.61 -23.23 23.83
C GLU A 199 8.40 -21.99 24.35
N GLU A 200 9.62 -21.79 23.86
CA GLU A 200 10.51 -20.70 24.21
C GLU A 200 11.03 -19.98 22.95
N LEU A 201 11.15 -18.65 23.01
CA LEU A 201 11.71 -17.84 21.93
C LEU A 201 13.21 -17.60 22.14
N GLY A 202 14.02 -17.92 21.14
CA GLY A 202 15.38 -17.40 21.04
C GLY A 202 15.38 -15.98 20.47
N ALA A 203 16.56 -15.37 20.42
CA ALA A 203 16.72 -14.00 19.91
C ALA A 203 16.30 -13.85 18.45
N LEU A 204 16.47 -14.90 17.63
CA LEU A 204 16.04 -14.90 16.23
C LEU A 204 14.52 -14.91 16.12
N GLU A 205 13.84 -15.79 16.86
CA GLU A 205 12.39 -15.89 16.85
C GLU A 205 11.74 -14.61 17.42
N PHE A 206 12.37 -14.00 18.43
CA PHE A 206 11.94 -12.70 18.96
C PHE A 206 12.14 -11.56 17.94
N ALA A 207 13.26 -11.55 17.19
CA ALA A 207 13.46 -10.59 16.11
C ALA A 207 12.38 -10.71 15.02
N GLN A 208 11.98 -11.94 14.69
CA GLN A 208 10.88 -12.20 13.76
C GLN A 208 9.56 -11.67 14.27
N TYR A 209 9.26 -11.86 15.57
CA TYR A 209 8.07 -11.29 16.18
C TYR A 209 8.06 -9.75 16.12
N LEU A 210 9.18 -9.09 16.42
CA LEU A 210 9.25 -7.62 16.42
C LEU A 210 8.94 -7.00 15.06
N ASP A 211 9.20 -7.74 13.98
CA ASP A 211 8.95 -7.34 12.60
C ASP A 211 7.60 -7.88 12.06
N ASP A 212 6.84 -8.62 12.88
CA ASP A 212 5.55 -9.21 12.52
C ASP A 212 4.40 -8.17 12.59
N ASP A 213 3.30 -8.43 11.87
CA ASP A 213 2.14 -7.54 11.74
C ASP A 213 1.36 -7.51 13.05
N LYS A 214 1.49 -8.58 13.83
CA LYS A 214 1.06 -8.63 15.22
C LYS A 214 1.77 -7.60 16.10
N ASN A 215 2.96 -7.16 15.71
CA ASN A 215 3.73 -6.10 16.36
C ASN A 215 3.82 -4.83 15.49
N SER A 216 2.83 -4.62 14.60
CA SER A 216 2.81 -3.44 13.73
C SER A 216 2.65 -2.16 14.54
N ILE A 217 3.37 -1.11 14.16
CA ILE A 217 3.17 0.24 14.70
C ILE A 217 1.75 0.78 14.40
N PHE A 218 1.07 0.20 13.41
CA PHE A 218 -0.30 0.53 13.07
C PHE A 218 -1.25 -0.53 13.60
N ASP A 219 -2.18 -0.13 14.46
CA ASP A 219 -3.26 -0.99 14.93
C ASP A 219 -4.08 -1.55 13.73
N PRO A 220 -4.00 -2.87 13.46
CA PRO A 220 -4.70 -3.49 12.33
C PRO A 220 -6.22 -3.41 12.46
N GLN A 221 -6.75 -3.42 13.69
CA GLN A 221 -8.19 -3.29 13.94
C GLN A 221 -8.66 -1.88 13.65
N ARG A 222 -7.90 -0.85 14.05
CA ARG A 222 -8.18 0.55 13.65
C ARG A 222 -7.95 0.79 12.17
N ARG A 223 -7.07 0.05 11.50
CA ARG A 223 -6.91 0.12 10.05
C ARG A 223 -8.12 -0.47 9.32
N ALA A 224 -8.69 -1.56 9.85
CA ALA A 224 -9.87 -2.21 9.28
C ALA A 224 -11.20 -1.51 9.67
N ALA A 225 -11.24 -0.83 10.82
CA ALA A 225 -12.41 -0.15 11.36
C ALA A 225 -12.37 1.36 11.10
N GLY A 226 -13.50 1.98 10.73
CA GLY A 226 -13.60 3.44 10.70
C GLY A 226 -13.59 3.99 12.11
N ALA A 227 -12.43 4.46 12.59
CA ALA A 227 -12.25 5.03 13.92
C ALA A 227 -12.81 4.15 15.07
N GLY A 228 -12.49 2.85 15.06
CA GLY A 228 -12.90 1.91 16.12
C GLY A 228 -14.32 1.36 16.01
N SER A 229 -15.01 1.56 14.87
CA SER A 229 -16.31 0.95 14.59
C SER A 229 -16.37 0.33 13.18
N PRO A 230 -17.26 -0.66 12.94
CA PRO A 230 -17.45 -1.20 11.60
C PRO A 230 -17.70 -0.08 10.60
N VAL A 231 -17.04 -0.12 9.44
CA VAL A 231 -17.03 0.97 8.45
C VAL A 231 -18.45 1.41 8.06
N ASP A 232 -19.39 0.48 7.90
CA ASP A 232 -20.78 0.80 7.56
C ASP A 232 -21.47 1.66 8.63
N LYS A 233 -21.20 1.39 9.92
CA LYS A 233 -21.74 2.19 11.02
C LYS A 233 -21.05 3.54 11.08
N TYR A 234 -19.72 3.57 10.94
CA TYR A 234 -18.96 4.82 10.92
C TYR A 234 -19.44 5.77 9.82
N MET A 235 -19.74 5.24 8.62
CA MET A 235 -20.11 6.01 7.43
C MET A 235 -21.59 6.43 7.40
N SER A 236 -22.33 6.19 8.49
CA SER A 236 -23.76 6.52 8.61
C SER A 236 -24.04 7.89 9.27
N TYR A 237 -23.03 8.55 9.83
CA TYR A 237 -23.17 9.94 10.33
C TYR A 237 -23.32 10.94 9.17
N PRO A 238 -23.88 12.14 9.41
CA PRO A 238 -24.01 13.19 8.38
C PRO A 238 -22.68 13.56 7.72
N LEU A 239 -22.68 13.89 6.43
CA LEU A 239 -21.45 14.23 5.67
C LEU A 239 -20.59 15.32 6.34
N SER A 240 -21.20 16.25 7.09
CA SER A 240 -20.50 17.31 7.83
C SER A 240 -19.63 16.82 9.00
N HIS A 241 -19.70 15.54 9.37
CA HIS A 241 -18.94 14.96 10.49
C HIS A 241 -17.58 14.38 10.06
N TYR A 242 -17.25 14.40 8.77
CA TYR A 242 -16.04 13.76 8.25
C TYR A 242 -15.05 14.77 7.70
N TRP A 243 -13.76 14.48 7.89
CA TRP A 243 -12.73 15.07 7.05
C TRP A 243 -12.76 14.43 5.67
N ILE A 244 -12.87 15.26 4.64
CA ILE A 244 -12.96 14.83 3.25
C ILE A 244 -11.63 15.14 2.56
N ASN A 245 -10.96 14.11 2.04
CA ASN A 245 -9.75 14.28 1.25
C ASN A 245 -10.08 15.10 -0.01
N SER A 246 -9.47 16.28 -0.14
CA SER A 246 -9.88 17.32 -1.08
C SER A 246 -8.68 17.86 -1.86
N SER A 247 -8.88 18.13 -3.15
CA SER A 247 -7.88 18.66 -4.06
C SER A 247 -8.30 20.05 -4.54
N HIS A 248 -7.36 20.99 -4.50
CA HIS A 248 -7.51 22.35 -4.99
C HIS A 248 -6.84 22.50 -6.37
N ASN A 249 -7.48 23.22 -7.29
CA ASN A 249 -7.10 23.37 -8.71
C ASN A 249 -6.67 22.04 -9.33
N THR A 250 -7.52 21.02 -9.21
CA THR A 250 -7.20 19.63 -9.55
C THR A 250 -6.68 19.45 -10.96
N TYR A 251 -7.06 20.31 -11.90
CA TYR A 251 -6.65 20.22 -13.30
C TYR A 251 -5.17 20.56 -13.55
N LEU A 252 -4.49 21.31 -12.67
CA LEU A 252 -3.10 21.77 -12.90
C LEU A 252 -2.07 20.67 -12.64
N THR A 253 -1.14 20.48 -13.56
CA THR A 253 -0.01 19.55 -13.41
C THR A 253 1.22 20.18 -12.75
N SER A 254 1.30 21.51 -12.73
CA SER A 254 2.45 22.27 -12.24
C SER A 254 2.02 23.63 -11.68
N ASP A 255 2.82 24.70 -11.86
CA ASP A 255 2.56 26.01 -11.29
C ASP A 255 1.24 26.66 -11.75
N GLN A 256 0.78 27.64 -10.98
CA GLN A 256 -0.50 28.32 -11.20
C GLN A 256 -0.48 29.38 -12.32
N LEU A 257 0.66 29.67 -12.96
CA LEU A 257 0.76 30.77 -13.93
C LEU A 257 0.94 30.29 -15.38
N GLN A 258 1.69 29.21 -15.58
CA GLN A 258 2.02 28.64 -16.88
C GLN A 258 1.86 27.11 -16.92
N GLY A 259 1.28 26.52 -15.88
CA GLY A 259 1.14 25.08 -15.78
C GLY A 259 0.21 24.48 -16.83
N LEU A 260 0.47 23.22 -17.19
CA LEU A 260 -0.42 22.47 -18.05
C LEU A 260 -1.67 22.05 -17.27
N SER A 261 -2.82 22.08 -17.93
CA SER A 261 -4.05 21.47 -17.44
C SER A 261 -4.19 20.06 -18.03
N SER A 262 -4.56 19.07 -17.21
CA SER A 262 -4.77 17.69 -17.65
C SER A 262 -5.89 17.00 -16.89
N SER A 263 -6.71 16.23 -17.61
CA SER A 263 -7.69 15.31 -17.01
C SER A 263 -7.02 14.18 -16.22
N ASP A 264 -5.76 13.85 -16.51
CA ASP A 264 -5.02 12.78 -15.81
C ASP A 264 -4.78 13.13 -14.33
N GLN A 265 -4.75 14.41 -13.96
CA GLN A 265 -4.66 14.81 -12.56
C GLN A 265 -5.88 14.35 -11.76
N TYR A 266 -7.09 14.44 -12.34
CA TYR A 266 -8.31 13.89 -11.73
C TYR A 266 -8.21 12.38 -11.56
N THR A 267 -7.64 11.67 -12.55
CA THR A 267 -7.36 10.23 -12.40
C THR A 267 -6.46 9.98 -11.20
N SER A 268 -5.32 10.68 -11.11
CA SER A 268 -4.35 10.50 -10.04
C SER A 268 -4.96 10.75 -8.66
N VAL A 269 -5.62 11.90 -8.44
CA VAL A 269 -6.14 12.24 -7.10
C VAL A 269 -7.28 11.31 -6.68
N LEU A 270 -8.20 10.95 -7.60
CA LEU A 270 -9.31 10.04 -7.28
C LEU A 270 -8.81 8.64 -6.94
N GLN A 271 -7.78 8.17 -7.66
CA GLN A 271 -7.13 6.88 -7.42
C GLN A 271 -6.38 6.82 -6.08
N ASN A 272 -5.94 7.97 -5.57
CA ASN A 272 -5.33 8.13 -4.25
C ASN A 272 -6.37 8.47 -3.15
N GLY A 273 -7.66 8.27 -3.41
CA GLY A 273 -8.73 8.40 -2.41
C GLY A 273 -9.27 9.81 -2.21
N CYS A 274 -8.90 10.79 -3.04
CA CYS A 274 -9.52 12.12 -3.02
C CYS A 274 -11.02 12.01 -3.35
N ARG A 275 -11.88 12.71 -2.61
CA ARG A 275 -13.35 12.72 -2.73
C ARG A 275 -13.94 14.10 -2.98
N CYS A 276 -13.12 15.16 -3.06
CA CYS A 276 -13.55 16.49 -3.49
C CYS A 276 -12.55 17.04 -4.50
N VAL A 277 -12.99 17.32 -5.72
CA VAL A 277 -12.14 17.82 -6.82
C VAL A 277 -12.68 19.13 -7.36
N GLU A 278 -11.79 19.99 -7.80
CA GLU A 278 -12.10 21.36 -8.21
C GLU A 278 -12.05 21.53 -9.74
N LEU A 279 -13.03 22.25 -10.28
CA LEU A 279 -13.25 22.49 -11.71
C LEU A 279 -13.53 23.98 -11.97
N ASP A 280 -12.52 24.70 -12.47
CA ASP A 280 -12.65 26.11 -12.85
C ASP A 280 -13.21 26.22 -14.25
N CYS A 281 -14.52 26.46 -14.36
CA CYS A 281 -15.28 26.32 -15.59
C CYS A 281 -15.44 27.66 -16.31
N TRP A 282 -15.05 27.70 -17.58
CA TRP A 282 -15.09 28.88 -18.45
C TRP A 282 -15.77 28.57 -19.79
N ASP A 283 -16.27 29.62 -20.45
CA ASP A 283 -16.84 29.53 -21.80
C ASP A 283 -15.79 29.00 -22.81
N GLY A 284 -16.27 28.18 -23.73
CA GLY A 284 -15.48 27.66 -24.84
C GLY A 284 -15.27 28.71 -25.92
N GLU A 285 -14.05 28.80 -26.45
CA GLU A 285 -13.73 29.66 -27.58
C GLU A 285 -13.57 28.84 -28.87
N LYS A 286 -14.34 29.18 -29.91
CA LYS A 286 -14.27 28.49 -31.20
C LYS A 286 -12.87 28.58 -31.80
N GLY A 287 -12.32 27.45 -32.23
CA GLY A 287 -11.00 27.41 -32.86
C GLY A 287 -9.84 27.62 -31.88
N SER A 288 -10.06 27.44 -30.58
CA SER A 288 -8.99 27.41 -29.58
C SER A 288 -7.92 26.38 -29.96
N PRO A 289 -6.68 26.49 -29.44
CA PRO A 289 -5.60 25.54 -29.74
C PRO A 289 -5.95 24.07 -29.44
N ALA A 290 -6.91 23.82 -28.56
CA ALA A 290 -7.45 22.50 -28.23
C ALA A 290 -8.51 21.99 -29.22
N GLY A 291 -8.86 22.75 -30.27
CA GLY A 291 -9.82 22.37 -31.30
C GLY A 291 -11.29 22.47 -30.84
N ASN A 292 -11.64 23.47 -30.03
CA ASN A 292 -12.99 23.60 -29.49
C ASN A 292 -14.00 24.03 -30.59
N PRO A 293 -15.13 23.31 -30.74
CA PRO A 293 -16.21 23.65 -31.69
C PRO A 293 -16.88 25.02 -31.41
N GLY A 294 -16.69 25.58 -30.22
CA GLY A 294 -17.20 26.89 -29.80
C GLY A 294 -18.42 26.83 -28.88
N ASP A 295 -18.91 25.62 -28.59
CA ASP A 295 -20.10 25.35 -27.77
C ASP A 295 -19.80 24.38 -26.61
N GLU A 296 -18.54 23.98 -26.39
CA GLU A 296 -18.16 23.11 -25.28
C GLU A 296 -17.43 23.91 -24.18
N PRO A 297 -17.88 23.86 -22.91
CA PRO A 297 -17.20 24.49 -21.79
C PRO A 297 -15.79 23.93 -21.57
N VAL A 298 -14.89 24.76 -21.06
CA VAL A 298 -13.51 24.39 -20.78
C VAL A 298 -13.16 24.58 -19.32
N ILE A 299 -12.11 23.89 -18.87
CA ILE A 299 -11.50 24.06 -17.56
C ILE A 299 -10.09 24.64 -17.72
N THR A 300 -9.80 25.70 -16.96
CA THR A 300 -8.49 26.38 -16.95
C THR A 300 -8.41 27.35 -15.78
N HIS A 301 -7.18 27.72 -15.40
CA HIS A 301 -6.96 28.82 -14.47
C HIS A 301 -7.10 30.15 -15.23
N GLY A 302 -8.10 30.95 -14.86
CA GLY A 302 -8.47 32.18 -15.56
C GLY A 302 -7.35 33.22 -15.63
N HIS A 303 -7.30 34.00 -16.71
CA HIS A 303 -6.33 35.09 -16.89
C HIS A 303 -4.84 34.69 -16.78
N THR A 304 -4.52 33.41 -16.99
CA THR A 304 -3.15 32.89 -16.98
C THR A 304 -2.77 32.28 -18.33
N MET A 305 -1.54 31.75 -18.45
CA MET A 305 -1.06 31.03 -19.63
C MET A 305 -1.30 29.51 -19.54
N CYS A 306 -2.08 29.05 -18.56
CA CYS A 306 -2.37 27.63 -18.42
C CYS A 306 -3.13 27.08 -19.64
N THR A 307 -2.93 25.81 -19.96
CA THR A 307 -3.65 25.18 -21.06
C THR A 307 -5.11 24.91 -20.67
N LYS A 308 -5.98 24.72 -21.68
CA LYS A 308 -7.40 24.45 -21.50
C LYS A 308 -7.70 22.97 -21.76
N ILE A 309 -8.58 22.37 -20.95
CA ILE A 309 -9.13 21.02 -21.19
C ILE A 309 -10.65 21.09 -21.27
N PHE A 310 -11.30 20.12 -21.94
CA PHE A 310 -12.77 20.12 -22.04
C PHE A 310 -13.43 19.67 -20.74
N PHE A 311 -14.48 20.38 -20.32
CA PHE A 311 -15.28 20.01 -19.16
C PHE A 311 -15.84 18.59 -19.27
N ARG A 312 -16.37 18.23 -20.45
CA ARG A 312 -16.89 16.89 -20.75
C ARG A 312 -15.87 15.78 -20.50
N ASP A 313 -14.62 15.98 -20.90
CA ASP A 313 -13.58 14.98 -20.73
C ASP A 313 -13.22 14.80 -19.26
N VAL A 314 -13.25 15.87 -18.47
CA VAL A 314 -13.09 15.78 -17.01
C VAL A 314 -14.25 15.01 -16.37
N ILE A 315 -15.51 15.29 -16.72
CA ILE A 315 -16.67 14.57 -16.18
C ILE A 315 -16.59 13.06 -16.51
N ARG A 316 -16.23 12.70 -17.75
CA ARG A 316 -15.99 11.30 -18.14
C ARG A 316 -14.86 10.67 -17.33
N THR A 317 -13.79 11.41 -17.09
CA THR A 317 -12.65 10.94 -16.30
C THR A 317 -13.08 10.66 -14.87
N VAL A 318 -13.78 11.60 -14.21
CA VAL A 318 -14.33 11.41 -12.86
C VAL A 318 -15.21 10.16 -12.80
N LYS A 319 -16.20 10.03 -13.71
CA LYS A 319 -17.08 8.84 -13.77
C LYS A 319 -16.30 7.54 -13.83
N SER A 320 -15.28 7.48 -14.68
CA SER A 320 -14.52 6.25 -14.93
C SER A 320 -13.54 5.89 -13.80
N ARG A 321 -13.11 6.86 -12.98
CA ARG A 321 -12.03 6.69 -12.00
C ARG A 321 -12.45 6.86 -10.54
N ALA A 322 -13.60 7.47 -10.27
CA ALA A 322 -14.05 7.79 -8.92
C ALA A 322 -14.22 6.54 -8.03
N PHE A 323 -14.85 5.48 -8.55
CA PHE A 323 -15.32 4.34 -7.74
C PHE A 323 -14.61 3.01 -8.06
N GLY A 324 -13.95 2.94 -9.22
CA GLY A 324 -13.29 1.71 -9.68
C GLY A 324 -11.88 1.49 -9.09
N PRO A 325 -11.22 0.37 -9.44
CA PRO A 325 -9.83 0.15 -9.06
C PRO A 325 -8.92 1.24 -9.65
N PRO A 326 -7.88 1.69 -8.93
CA PRO A 326 -7.39 1.24 -7.63
C PRO A 326 -8.13 1.77 -6.40
N ALA A 327 -9.00 2.78 -6.52
CA ALA A 327 -9.58 3.45 -5.37
C ALA A 327 -10.52 2.52 -4.58
N ASN A 328 -11.31 1.69 -5.28
CA ASN A 328 -12.32 0.80 -4.70
C ASN A 328 -13.13 1.46 -3.57
N ASN A 329 -13.43 2.75 -3.75
CA ASN A 329 -14.04 3.60 -2.74
C ASN A 329 -15.47 3.93 -3.21
N PRO A 330 -16.51 3.37 -2.56
CA PRO A 330 -17.90 3.55 -2.98
C PRO A 330 -18.51 4.88 -2.49
N TYR A 331 -17.78 5.68 -1.70
CA TYR A 331 -18.32 6.88 -1.08
C TYR A 331 -18.32 8.09 -2.05
N PRO A 332 -19.25 9.05 -1.85
CA PRO A 332 -19.55 10.10 -2.83
C PRO A 332 -18.34 10.97 -3.19
N VAL A 333 -18.35 11.47 -4.43
CA VAL A 333 -17.41 12.49 -4.92
C VAL A 333 -18.12 13.83 -5.04
N VAL A 334 -17.52 14.86 -4.46
CA VAL A 334 -17.95 16.26 -4.57
C VAL A 334 -17.21 16.92 -5.73
N LEU A 335 -17.96 17.55 -6.62
CA LEU A 335 -17.43 18.41 -7.68
C LEU A 335 -17.54 19.87 -7.20
N SER A 336 -16.41 20.46 -6.81
CA SER A 336 -16.32 21.88 -6.48
C SER A 336 -16.22 22.67 -7.79
N ILE A 337 -17.32 23.32 -8.19
CA ILE A 337 -17.38 24.06 -9.46
C ILE A 337 -17.17 25.54 -9.19
N GLU A 338 -16.07 26.09 -9.70
CA GLU A 338 -15.86 27.53 -9.78
C GLU A 338 -16.42 28.02 -11.13
N MET A 339 -17.51 28.79 -11.07
CA MET A 339 -18.33 29.08 -12.25
C MET A 339 -18.03 30.45 -12.86
N HIS A 340 -17.43 30.47 -14.05
CA HIS A 340 -17.24 31.67 -14.88
C HIS A 340 -18.00 31.61 -16.21
N CYS A 341 -18.74 30.52 -16.44
CA CYS A 341 -19.50 30.34 -17.67
C CYS A 341 -20.71 31.27 -17.77
N SER A 342 -21.02 31.71 -18.98
CA SER A 342 -22.29 32.37 -19.29
C SER A 342 -23.48 31.41 -19.15
N ALA A 343 -24.70 31.94 -19.05
CA ALA A 343 -25.90 31.12 -18.83
C ALA A 343 -26.09 30.00 -19.86
N ALA A 344 -25.75 30.25 -21.14
CA ALA A 344 -25.81 29.22 -22.20
C ALA A 344 -24.81 28.08 -21.96
N PHE A 345 -23.59 28.40 -21.50
CA PHE A 345 -22.60 27.39 -21.16
C PHE A 345 -22.91 26.68 -19.84
N GLN A 346 -23.57 27.35 -18.88
CA GLN A 346 -24.07 26.69 -17.66
C GLN A 346 -25.13 25.63 -17.99
N GLU A 347 -26.08 25.96 -18.87
CA GLU A 347 -27.06 24.99 -19.38
C GLU A 347 -26.35 23.82 -20.07
N ARG A 348 -25.35 24.12 -20.91
CA ARG A 348 -24.54 23.08 -21.55
C ARG A 348 -23.77 22.19 -20.57
N MET A 349 -23.21 22.77 -19.50
CA MET A 349 -22.56 21.98 -18.44
C MET A 349 -23.55 21.04 -17.75
N TYR A 350 -24.76 21.51 -17.47
CA TYR A 350 -25.82 20.67 -16.90
C TYR A 350 -26.17 19.51 -17.83
N GLU A 351 -26.36 19.78 -19.13
CA GLU A 351 -26.60 18.73 -20.14
C GLU A 351 -25.46 17.69 -20.17
N ILE A 352 -24.21 18.14 -20.08
CA ILE A 352 -23.04 17.26 -20.01
C ILE A 352 -23.08 16.38 -18.76
N CYS A 353 -23.33 16.97 -17.58
CA CYS A 353 -23.42 16.22 -16.33
C CYS A 353 -24.53 15.17 -16.40
N VAL A 354 -25.73 15.52 -16.87
CA VAL A 354 -26.86 14.59 -17.01
C VAL A 354 -26.52 13.47 -18.01
N ALA A 355 -25.98 13.82 -19.18
CA ALA A 355 -25.67 12.85 -20.23
C ALA A 355 -24.54 11.88 -19.83
N GLU A 356 -23.49 12.39 -19.19
CA GLU A 356 -22.31 11.59 -18.87
C GLU A 356 -22.48 10.85 -17.54
N LEU A 357 -23.01 11.47 -16.47
CA LEU A 357 -23.12 10.86 -15.15
C LEU A 357 -24.41 10.04 -14.95
N GLY A 358 -25.52 10.44 -15.59
CA GLY A 358 -26.80 9.73 -15.46
C GLY A 358 -27.23 9.58 -14.00
N GLU A 359 -27.54 8.34 -13.58
CA GLU A 359 -27.98 8.01 -12.22
C GLU A 359 -26.93 8.29 -11.13
N MET A 360 -25.65 8.45 -11.49
CA MET A 360 -24.60 8.82 -10.53
C MET A 360 -24.66 10.31 -10.13
N LEU A 361 -25.41 11.13 -10.86
CA LEU A 361 -25.57 12.55 -10.55
C LEU A 361 -26.60 12.69 -9.44
N TYR A 362 -26.13 12.94 -8.22
CA TYR A 362 -27.00 13.32 -7.12
C TYR A 362 -27.42 14.78 -7.23
N LEU A 363 -28.73 15.01 -7.37
CA LEU A 363 -29.33 16.34 -7.27
C LEU A 363 -30.08 16.43 -5.94
N LEU A 364 -29.91 17.54 -5.23
CA LEU A 364 -30.67 17.79 -4.01
C LEU A 364 -32.17 17.73 -4.30
N PRO A 365 -32.96 16.99 -3.50
CA PRO A 365 -34.41 16.96 -3.63
C PRO A 365 -35.02 18.37 -3.56
N PRO A 366 -36.10 18.67 -4.29
CA PRO A 366 -36.75 19.99 -4.26
C PRO A 366 -37.24 20.43 -2.87
N ASP A 367 -37.45 19.48 -1.96
CA ASP A 367 -37.90 19.65 -0.57
C ASP A 367 -36.74 19.69 0.44
N CYS A 368 -35.49 19.82 -0.02
CA CYS A 368 -34.28 19.86 0.83
C CYS A 368 -34.28 20.96 1.90
N ALA A 369 -35.11 21.99 1.77
CA ALA A 369 -35.30 23.06 2.75
C ALA A 369 -35.80 22.56 4.13
N GLY A 370 -36.35 21.33 4.20
CA GLY A 370 -36.78 20.69 5.44
C GLY A 370 -35.81 19.66 6.01
N MET A 371 -34.60 19.51 5.45
CA MET A 371 -33.62 18.54 5.95
C MET A 371 -32.86 19.09 7.17
N ASP A 372 -33.01 18.42 8.32
CA ASP A 372 -32.29 18.77 9.56
C ASP A 372 -30.81 18.33 9.56
N ARG A 373 -30.39 17.52 8.58
CA ARG A 373 -29.00 17.03 8.45
C ARG A 373 -28.64 16.78 6.99
N LEU A 374 -27.35 16.86 6.68
CA LEU A 374 -26.83 16.33 5.41
C LEU A 374 -26.96 14.80 5.37
N PRO A 375 -27.20 14.21 4.18
CA PRO A 375 -27.13 12.76 4.02
C PRO A 375 -25.74 12.26 4.40
N SER A 376 -25.66 11.01 4.85
CA SER A 376 -24.40 10.35 5.19
C SER A 376 -23.66 9.86 3.94
N PRO A 377 -22.34 9.64 4.00
CA PRO A 377 -21.61 8.97 2.93
C PRO A 377 -22.23 7.65 2.49
N HIS A 378 -22.78 6.87 3.44
CA HIS A 378 -23.44 5.59 3.18
C HIS A 378 -24.76 5.73 2.39
N GLU A 379 -25.53 6.80 2.63
CA GLU A 379 -26.76 7.13 1.91
C GLU A 379 -26.50 7.63 0.47
N LEU A 380 -25.27 8.09 0.19
CA LEU A 380 -24.84 8.65 -1.10
C LEU A 380 -23.91 7.72 -1.90
N ARG A 381 -23.94 6.41 -1.64
CA ARG A 381 -23.11 5.41 -2.36
C ARG A 381 -23.61 5.10 -3.76
#